data_AF-A0A933BY08-F1
#
_entry.id   AF-A0A933BY08-F1
#
_cell.length_a   1.000
_cell.length_b   1.000
_cell.length_c   1.000
_cell.angle_alpha   90.00
_cell.angle_beta   90.00
_cell.angle_gamma   90.00
#
_symmetry.space_group_name_H-M   'P 1'
#
loop_
_entity.id
_entity.type
_entity.pdbx_description
1 polymer ?
#
loop_
_entity_poly.entity_id
_entity_poly.type
_entity_poly.pdbx_seq_one_letter_code
_entity_poly.pdbx_strand_id
1 'polypeptide(L)' 'ICRRLVEDHGGRILVDSKEGEGSTFTVLLPLEAGAPRETAPRP' A
#
# COMPACT_ATOMS: atom_id res chain seq x y z
N ILE A 1 15.50 0.33 0.65
CA ILE A 1 14.95 0.44 2.03
C ILE A 1 13.45 0.12 2.02
N CYS A 2 12.63 0.82 1.21
CA CYS A 2 11.17 0.62 1.18
C CYS A 2 10.69 -0.82 0.96
N ARG A 3 11.30 -1.58 0.01
CA ARG A 3 10.91 -2.99 -0.22
C ARG A 3 11.03 -3.83 1.05
N ARG A 4 12.15 -3.70 1.77
CA ARG A 4 12.43 -4.45 3.00
C ARG A 4 11.44 -4.09 4.10
N LEU A 5 11.13 -2.79 4.23
CA LEU A 5 10.11 -2.32 5.15
C LEU A 5 8.75 -2.99 4.85
N VAL A 6 8.32 -3.00 3.59
CA VAL A 6 7.05 -3.62 3.19
C VAL A 6 7.05 -5.12 3.43
N GLU A 7 8.14 -5.82 3.13
CA GLU A 7 8.30 -7.26 3.37
C GLU A 7 8.28 -7.60 4.88
N ASP A 8 8.97 -6.82 5.71
CA ASP A 8 9.00 -6.99 7.17
C ASP A 8 7.60 -6.81 7.80
N HIS A 9 6.73 -6.00 7.18
CA HIS A 9 5.32 -5.82 7.58
C HIS A 9 4.39 -6.88 6.96
N GLY A 10 4.92 -7.93 6.33
CA GLY A 10 4.15 -8.99 5.68
C GLY A 10 3.44 -8.55 4.39
N GLY A 11 3.81 -7.39 3.86
CA GLY A 11 3.24 -6.78 2.67
C GLY A 11 3.93 -7.19 1.36
N ARG A 12 3.54 -6.49 0.29
CA ARG A 12 4.11 -6.58 -1.06
C ARG A 12 4.22 -5.20 -1.67
N ILE A 13 5.25 -4.96 -2.49
CA ILE A 13 5.39 -3.73 -3.28
C ILE A 13 5.38 -4.06 -4.78
N LEU A 14 4.55 -3.37 -5.53
CA LEU A 14 4.46 -3.44 -6.99
C LEU A 14 5.02 -2.14 -7.58
N VAL A 15 5.65 -2.25 -8.72
CA VAL A 15 6.21 -1.10 -9.44
C VAL A 15 5.70 -1.16 -10.87
N ASP A 16 5.02 -0.11 -11.27
CA ASP A 16 4.64 0.13 -12.65
C ASP A 16 5.38 1.38 -13.12
N SER A 17 6.20 1.25 -14.16
CA SER A 17 7.00 2.36 -14.68
C SER A 17 6.97 2.34 -16.20
N LYS A 18 6.84 3.53 -16.76
CA LYS A 18 6.87 3.76 -18.20
C LYS A 18 7.77 4.94 -18.50
N GLU A 19 8.73 4.73 -19.40
CA GLU A 19 9.70 5.75 -19.79
C GLU A 19 8.99 7.00 -20.31
N GLY A 20 9.37 8.17 -19.79
CA GLY A 20 8.75 9.45 -20.13
C GLY A 20 7.43 9.78 -19.42
N GLU A 21 6.78 8.83 -18.73
CA GLU A 21 5.52 9.03 -18.01
C GLU A 21 5.67 8.96 -16.48
N GLY A 22 6.73 8.29 -16.00
CA GLY A 22 7.09 8.23 -14.59
C GLY A 22 7.00 6.83 -14.01
N SER A 23 6.86 6.75 -12.68
CA SER A 23 6.79 5.48 -11.94
C SER A 23 5.74 5.56 -10.85
N THR A 24 4.91 4.53 -10.78
CA THR A 24 3.92 4.30 -9.73
C THR A 24 4.37 3.14 -8.86
N PHE A 25 4.46 3.39 -7.55
CA PHE A 25 4.81 2.39 -6.55
C PHE A 25 3.57 2.07 -5.72
N THR A 26 3.08 0.84 -5.82
CA THR A 26 1.89 0.40 -5.07
C THR A 26 2.33 -0.48 -3.92
N VAL A 27 1.95 -0.11 -2.70
CA VAL A 27 2.25 -0.87 -1.49
C VAL A 27 0.98 -1.56 -1.00
N LEU A 28 1.06 -2.88 -0.84
CA LEU A 28 0.00 -3.74 -0.32
C LEU A 28 0.41 -4.18 1.09
N LEU A 29 -0.38 -3.83 2.09
CA LEU A 29 -0.18 -4.25 3.48
C LEU A 29 -1.38 -5.10 3.93
N PRO A 30 -1.15 -6.21 4.64
CA PRO A 30 -2.24 -6.96 5.27
C PRO A 30 -2.95 -6.07 6.29
N LEU A 31 -4.28 -6.02 6.21
CA LEU A 31 -5.10 -5.35 7.21
C LEU A 31 -5.41 -6.34 8.32
N GLU A 32 -5.12 -5.95 9.57
CA GLU A 32 -5.62 -6.72 10.70
C GLU A 32 -7.15 -6.63 10.72
N ALA A 33 -7.81 -7.79 10.73
CA ALA A 33 -9.26 -7.90 10.81
C ALA A 33 -9.74 -7.49 12.21
N GLY A 34 -9.76 -6.18 12.49
CA GLY A 34 -10.07 -5.69 13.82
C GLY A 34 -10.22 -4.18 13.95
N ALA A 35 -9.70 -3.39 13.00
CA ALA A 35 -9.99 -1.95 13.01
C ALA A 35 -11.46 -1.75 12.60
N PRO A 36 -12.32 -1.18 13.46
CA PRO A 36 -13.64 -0.72 13.03
C PRO A 36 -13.39 0.23 11.85
N ARG A 37 -14.02 -0.02 10.71
CA ARG A 37 -14.12 1.02 9.69
C ARG A 37 -14.88 2.14 10.35
N GLU A 38 -14.18 3.24 10.65
CA GLU A 38 -14.86 4.49 10.99
C GLU A 38 -15.66 4.89 9.75
N THR A 39 -16.91 4.47 9.72
CA THR A 39 -17.89 4.90 8.73
C THR A 39 -18.20 6.35 9.07
N ALA A 40 -17.34 7.26 8.61
CA ALA A 40 -17.65 8.68 8.66
C ALA A 40 -19.00 8.90 7.96
N PRO A 41 -20.02 9.46 8.63
CA PRO A 41 -21.24 9.84 7.96
C PRO A 41 -20.91 10.96 6.97
N ARG A 42 -21.26 10.76 5.70
CA ARG A 42 -21.14 11.80 4.67
C ARG A 42 -22.27 12.81 4.90
N PRO A 43 -21.99 14.11 5.09
CA PRO A 43 -23.03 15.14 5.11
C PRO A 43 -23.67 15.32 3.73
#